data_AF-A0A974UPT9-F1
#
_entry.id   AF-A0A974UPT9-F1
#
_cell.length_a   1.000
_cell.length_b   1.000
_cell.length_c   1.000
_cell.angle_alpha   90.00
_cell.angle_beta   90.00
_cell.angle_gamma   90.00
#
_symmetry.space_group_name_H-M   'P 1'
#
loop_
_entity.id
_entity.type
_entity.pdbx_description
1 polymer ?
#
loop_
_entity_poly.entity_id
_entity_poly.type
_entity_poly.pdbx_seq_one_letter_code
_entity_poly.pdbx_strand_id
1 'polypeptide(L)'
;MRSYTSDDVRHWLTGVGAIAAAVNATTPLTELLDLIARTACELTGYDTSAVLLADEAGEVLRISGSAGLSAGYVADVNERRTITLASGPLSIGPSSRAFRTAAPVPIADIMSDPSFEPWAGLARDYGYRAITSVPLLIAGTQVGTLNCYQWEVHEFGEDELTLLATLASQAGMALQSSRMITSLTEQRRLLEQAEAIHRELTAVAPRAGGVRGVTEALAQLLGRPVLVTDANNAVLANATHRGVQLAPASDVAGEPADDGLDEVPVTGRLSAPVLLGRDVVARLWLPGSLAGLAELDGRAIEHAALVCSLELVRRRTAEDVEWSLRADLLADLLAGAAVERLQARAINLGHDLQRAHTVLVAAPDAPCADHAGRALLSVVHSLADRCEPRPLVTTAGEHVVVLWPETSRGTMPLPRRTSSAPARGGHSPRGA
;
A
#
# COMPACT_ATOMS: atom_id res chain seq x y z
N MET A 1 -10.20 -24.26 53.71
CA MET A 1 -11.14 -23.45 52.90
C MET A 1 -11.07 -22.02 53.43
N ARG A 2 -10.23 -21.16 52.83
CA ARG A 2 -10.15 -19.74 53.21
C ARG A 2 -11.46 -19.09 52.78
N SER A 3 -12.19 -18.49 53.71
CA SER A 3 -13.37 -17.70 53.39
C SER A 3 -12.92 -16.36 52.84
N TYR A 4 -13.06 -16.12 51.54
CA TYR A 4 -12.80 -14.80 50.95
C TYR A 4 -13.79 -13.77 51.49
N THR A 5 -13.26 -12.64 51.93
CA THR A 5 -14.05 -11.52 52.44
C THR A 5 -14.54 -10.62 51.30
N SER A 6 -15.54 -9.78 51.56
CA SER A 6 -16.01 -8.80 50.57
C SER A 6 -14.93 -7.79 50.17
N ASP A 7 -13.91 -7.60 51.02
CA ASP A 7 -12.78 -6.71 50.76
C ASP A 7 -11.78 -7.35 49.79
N ASP A 8 -11.55 -8.67 49.89
CA ASP A 8 -10.67 -9.42 48.97
C ASP A 8 -11.21 -9.36 47.52
N VAL A 9 -12.52 -9.54 47.35
CA VAL A 9 -13.18 -9.45 46.04
C VAL A 9 -13.08 -8.03 45.46
N ARG A 10 -13.24 -7.00 46.29
CA ARG A 10 -13.11 -5.61 45.85
C ARG A 10 -11.67 -5.28 45.44
N HIS A 11 -10.70 -5.77 46.20
CA HIS A 11 -9.28 -5.61 45.88
C HIS A 11 -8.94 -6.27 44.55
N TRP A 12 -9.41 -7.51 44.33
CA TRP A 12 -9.26 -8.23 43.06
C TRP A 12 -9.84 -7.47 41.86
N LEU A 13 -11.09 -7.01 41.97
CA LEU A 13 -11.75 -6.23 40.91
C LEU A 13 -11.00 -4.94 40.60
N THR A 14 -10.40 -4.31 41.62
CA THR A 14 -9.61 -3.08 41.45
C THR A 14 -8.32 -3.37 40.67
N GLY A 15 -7.61 -4.44 41.00
CA GLY A 15 -6.38 -4.86 40.29
C GLY A 15 -6.64 -5.20 38.82
N VAL A 16 -7.66 -6.02 38.54
CA VAL A 16 -8.06 -6.34 37.16
C VAL A 16 -8.50 -5.09 36.40
N GLY A 17 -9.25 -4.20 37.05
CA GLY A 17 -9.67 -2.91 36.48
C GLY A 17 -8.48 -2.01 36.11
N ALA A 18 -7.42 -1.98 36.92
CA ALA A 18 -6.21 -1.22 36.64
C ALA A 18 -5.46 -1.76 35.41
N ILE A 19 -5.33 -3.08 35.27
CA ILE A 19 -4.74 -3.71 34.08
C ILE A 19 -5.54 -3.33 32.83
N ALA A 20 -6.87 -3.44 32.88
CA ALA A 20 -7.74 -3.09 31.76
C ALA A 20 -7.64 -1.58 31.39
N ALA A 21 -7.57 -0.70 32.39
CA ALA A 21 -7.40 0.73 32.17
C ALA A 21 -6.05 1.07 31.52
N ALA A 22 -4.97 0.42 31.95
CA ALA A 22 -3.63 0.62 31.39
C ALA A 22 -3.57 0.23 29.89
N VAL A 23 -4.26 -0.85 29.50
CA VAL A 23 -4.38 -1.24 28.08
C VAL A 23 -5.07 -0.13 27.27
N ASN A 24 -6.19 0.40 27.78
CA ASN A 24 -6.94 1.45 27.10
C ASN A 24 -6.19 2.79 27.02
N ALA A 25 -5.31 3.06 27.98
CA ALA A 25 -4.47 4.24 27.99
C ALA A 25 -3.29 4.17 26.98
N THR A 26 -3.19 3.09 26.18
CA THR A 26 -2.07 2.86 25.24
C THR A 26 -0.71 2.87 25.97
N THR A 27 -0.69 2.34 27.19
CA THR A 27 0.52 2.27 28.02
C THR A 27 1.60 1.44 27.30
N PRO A 28 2.88 1.85 27.34
CA PRO A 28 3.97 1.04 26.80
C PRO A 28 3.95 -0.39 27.33
N LEU A 29 4.29 -1.36 26.48
CA LEU A 29 4.19 -2.78 26.80
C LEU A 29 4.97 -3.16 28.08
N THR A 30 6.17 -2.61 28.26
CA THR A 30 6.99 -2.85 29.45
C THR A 30 6.31 -2.37 30.73
N GLU A 31 5.72 -1.19 30.71
CA GLU A 31 4.99 -0.63 31.87
C GLU A 31 3.73 -1.44 32.19
N LEU A 32 3.01 -1.92 31.17
CA LEU A 32 1.87 -2.83 31.33
C LEU A 32 2.30 -4.15 31.97
N LEU A 33 3.41 -4.72 31.52
CA LEU A 33 3.95 -5.97 32.07
C LEU A 33 4.42 -5.82 33.52
N ASP A 34 5.06 -4.71 33.86
CA ASP A 34 5.40 -4.39 35.25
C ASP A 34 4.15 -4.18 36.11
N LEU A 35 3.09 -3.58 35.54
CA LEU A 35 1.81 -3.43 36.24
C LEU A 35 1.16 -4.79 36.52
N ILE A 36 1.17 -5.71 35.54
CA ILE A 36 0.68 -7.08 35.72
C ILE A 36 1.47 -7.78 36.84
N ALA A 37 2.79 -7.67 36.83
CA ALA A 37 3.66 -8.23 37.86
C ALA A 37 3.34 -7.66 39.25
N ARG A 38 3.23 -6.33 39.39
CA ARG A 38 2.87 -5.68 40.66
C ARG A 38 1.50 -6.12 41.16
N THR A 39 0.52 -6.15 40.25
CA THR A 39 -0.84 -6.60 40.57
C THR A 39 -0.84 -8.06 41.03
N ALA A 40 0.01 -8.92 40.45
CA ALA A 40 0.18 -10.29 40.92
C ALA A 40 0.66 -10.33 42.37
N CYS A 41 1.73 -9.59 42.70
CA CYS A 41 2.25 -9.51 44.06
C CYS A 41 1.19 -8.99 45.05
N GLU A 42 0.52 -7.89 44.72
CA GLU A 42 -0.49 -7.27 45.58
C GLU A 42 -1.67 -8.20 45.88
N LEU A 43 -2.19 -8.90 44.87
CA LEU A 43 -3.39 -9.73 45.01
C LEU A 43 -3.15 -11.09 45.66
N THR A 44 -1.91 -11.59 45.63
CA THR A 44 -1.56 -12.92 46.13
C THR A 44 -0.71 -12.89 47.40
N GLY A 45 -0.07 -11.74 47.69
CA GLY A 45 0.89 -11.60 48.78
C GLY A 45 2.27 -12.14 48.46
N TYR A 46 2.59 -12.49 47.21
CA TYR A 46 3.95 -12.88 46.83
C TYR A 46 4.91 -11.71 46.89
N ASP A 47 6.13 -12.00 47.30
CA ASP A 47 7.18 -10.99 47.48
C ASP A 47 7.64 -10.39 46.16
N THR A 48 7.79 -11.24 45.14
CA THR A 48 8.25 -10.82 43.82
C THR A 48 7.55 -11.61 42.72
N SER A 49 7.47 -11.00 41.55
CA SER A 49 6.92 -11.65 40.37
C SER A 49 7.61 -11.16 39.10
N ALA A 50 7.55 -11.98 38.06
CA ALA A 50 8.04 -11.69 36.73
C ALA A 50 7.05 -12.15 35.68
N VAL A 51 6.84 -11.33 34.67
CA VAL A 51 6.23 -11.76 33.41
C VAL A 51 7.35 -12.08 32.43
N LEU A 52 7.38 -13.32 31.97
CA LEU A 52 8.29 -13.80 30.96
C LEU A 52 7.53 -13.99 29.65
N LEU A 53 8.07 -13.47 28.56
CA LEU A 53 7.50 -13.65 27.22
C LEU A 53 8.43 -14.52 26.37
N ALA A 54 7.82 -15.34 25.52
CA ALA A 54 8.55 -16.06 24.48
C ALA A 54 8.99 -15.08 23.39
N ASP A 55 10.14 -15.37 22.78
CA ASP A 55 10.53 -14.69 21.54
C ASP A 55 9.67 -15.15 20.35
N GLU A 56 9.82 -14.48 19.21
CA GLU A 56 9.04 -14.79 18.00
C GLU A 56 9.24 -16.22 17.51
N ALA A 57 10.42 -16.80 17.75
CA ALA A 57 10.74 -18.18 17.40
C ALA A 57 10.17 -19.21 18.41
N GLY A 58 9.75 -18.78 19.60
CA GLY A 58 9.26 -19.68 20.66
C GLY A 58 10.37 -20.56 21.26
N GLU A 59 11.62 -20.11 21.23
CA GLU A 59 12.78 -20.88 21.67
C GLU A 59 13.21 -20.55 23.09
N VAL A 60 13.00 -19.30 23.52
CA VAL A 60 13.44 -18.82 24.84
C VAL A 60 12.41 -17.94 25.52
N LEU A 61 12.40 -17.95 26.85
CA LEU A 61 11.63 -17.04 27.70
C LEU A 61 12.55 -15.97 28.27
N ARG A 62 12.13 -14.70 28.16
CA ARG A 62 12.82 -13.53 28.73
C ARG A 62 11.89 -12.78 29.66
N ILE A 63 12.42 -12.31 30.79
CA ILE A 63 11.70 -11.40 31.68
C ILE A 63 11.50 -10.08 30.95
N SER A 64 10.23 -9.74 30.72
CA SER A 64 9.80 -8.55 30.00
C SER A 64 9.05 -7.56 30.89
N GLY A 65 8.70 -7.97 32.11
CA GLY A 65 8.28 -7.09 33.20
C GLY A 65 8.41 -7.78 34.55
N SER A 66 8.54 -7.01 35.63
CA SER A 66 8.76 -7.56 36.97
C SER A 66 8.31 -6.63 38.09
N ALA A 67 8.08 -7.22 39.26
CA ALA A 67 7.82 -6.51 40.51
C ALA A 67 8.64 -7.15 41.63
N GLY A 68 9.32 -6.33 42.43
CA GLY A 68 10.15 -6.79 43.56
C GLY A 68 11.48 -7.47 43.17
N LEU A 69 11.73 -7.73 41.88
CA LEU A 69 13.00 -8.26 41.40
C LEU A 69 14.04 -7.15 41.23
N SER A 70 15.30 -7.45 41.56
CA SER A 70 16.41 -6.54 41.30
C SER A 70 16.77 -6.49 39.81
N ALA A 71 17.25 -5.35 39.33
CA ALA A 71 17.72 -5.21 37.94
C ALA A 71 18.85 -6.21 37.61
N GLY A 72 19.71 -6.53 38.58
CA GLY A 72 20.77 -7.52 38.43
C GLY A 72 20.23 -8.93 38.17
N TYR A 73 19.19 -9.33 38.91
CA TYR A 73 18.52 -10.62 38.70
C TYR A 73 17.90 -10.71 37.30
N VAL A 74 17.19 -9.66 36.87
CA VAL A 74 16.55 -9.60 35.54
C VAL A 74 17.60 -9.72 34.43
N ALA A 75 18.71 -8.98 34.54
CA ALA A 75 19.80 -9.07 33.57
C ALA A 75 20.47 -10.46 33.56
N ASP A 76 20.75 -11.03 34.74
CA ASP A 76 21.36 -12.37 34.85
C ASP A 76 20.51 -13.46 34.21
N VAL A 77 19.19 -13.44 34.44
CA VAL A 77 18.26 -14.38 33.79
C VAL A 77 18.21 -14.14 32.28
N ASN A 78 18.12 -12.88 31.83
CA ASN A 78 17.95 -12.61 30.40
C ASN A 78 19.22 -12.82 29.58
N GLU A 79 20.40 -12.59 30.14
CA GLU A 79 21.68 -12.58 29.40
C GLU A 79 22.51 -13.85 29.62
N ARG A 80 22.54 -14.38 30.85
CA ARG A 80 23.48 -15.45 31.23
C ARG A 80 22.80 -16.80 31.45
N ARG A 81 21.55 -16.78 31.91
CA ARG A 81 20.77 -17.98 32.25
C ARG A 81 19.39 -17.97 31.58
N THR A 82 19.35 -17.55 30.32
CA THR A 82 18.12 -17.43 29.54
C THR A 82 17.37 -18.76 29.54
N ILE A 83 16.10 -18.71 29.92
CA ILE A 83 15.27 -19.89 30.04
C ILE A 83 14.98 -20.42 28.63
N THR A 84 15.36 -21.66 28.34
CA THR A 84 15.13 -22.28 27.03
C THR A 84 13.84 -23.09 27.04
N LEU A 85 13.16 -23.21 25.90
CA LEU A 85 11.88 -23.91 25.80
C LEU A 85 12.03 -25.33 25.22
N ALA A 86 12.93 -25.51 24.26
CA ALA A 86 13.06 -26.76 23.50
C ALA A 86 14.13 -27.72 24.04
N SER A 87 15.30 -27.24 24.45
CA SER A 87 16.47 -28.11 24.71
C SER A 87 17.47 -27.51 25.69
N GLY A 88 18.32 -28.37 26.26
CA GLY A 88 19.41 -27.99 27.16
C GLY A 88 19.01 -28.00 28.65
N PRO A 89 19.99 -27.83 29.56
CA PRO A 89 19.75 -27.88 31.01
C PRO A 89 18.80 -26.77 31.49
N LEU A 90 18.66 -25.66 30.75
CA LEU A 90 17.76 -24.55 31.09
C LEU A 90 16.31 -24.74 30.60
N SER A 91 15.95 -25.92 30.07
CA SER A 91 14.58 -26.20 29.59
C SER A 91 13.71 -27.01 30.56
N ILE A 92 14.29 -27.47 31.67
CA ILE A 92 13.60 -28.30 32.66
C ILE A 92 12.93 -27.48 33.76
N GLY A 93 13.22 -26.18 33.84
CA GLY A 93 12.72 -25.29 34.89
C GLY A 93 11.20 -25.10 34.88
N PRO A 94 10.64 -24.57 35.97
CA PRO A 94 9.19 -24.43 36.14
C PRO A 94 8.55 -23.58 35.05
N SER A 95 9.20 -22.49 34.61
CA SER A 95 8.67 -21.63 33.53
C SER A 95 8.55 -22.39 32.20
N SER A 96 9.61 -23.09 31.77
CA SER A 96 9.59 -23.86 30.52
C SER A 96 8.56 -24.98 30.57
N ARG A 97 8.42 -25.63 31.73
CA ARG A 97 7.40 -26.67 31.95
C ARG A 97 6.00 -26.07 31.84
N ALA A 98 5.71 -24.98 32.55
CA ALA A 98 4.40 -24.32 32.52
C ALA A 98 4.03 -23.86 31.12
N PHE A 99 4.99 -23.30 30.38
CA PHE A 99 4.81 -22.93 28.98
C PHE A 99 4.44 -24.13 28.10
N ARG A 100 5.16 -25.26 28.23
CA ARG A 100 4.90 -26.45 27.39
C ARG A 100 3.64 -27.21 27.77
N THR A 101 3.32 -27.30 29.06
CA THR A 101 2.19 -28.11 29.54
C THR A 101 0.88 -27.33 29.58
N ALA A 102 0.92 -26.00 29.43
CA ALA A 102 -0.23 -25.12 29.61
C ALA A 102 -0.86 -25.25 31.02
N ALA A 103 -0.07 -25.64 32.02
CA ALA A 103 -0.54 -25.86 33.39
C ALA A 103 0.39 -25.18 34.41
N PRO A 104 -0.15 -24.70 35.55
CA PRO A 104 0.65 -24.22 36.66
C PRO A 104 1.71 -25.23 37.12
N VAL A 105 2.91 -24.75 37.40
CA VAL A 105 4.02 -25.56 37.94
C VAL A 105 4.53 -24.91 39.23
N PRO A 106 4.02 -25.34 40.40
CA PRO A 106 4.53 -24.93 41.69
C PRO A 106 5.77 -25.76 42.10
N ILE A 107 6.72 -25.11 42.79
CA ILE A 107 7.85 -25.71 43.48
C ILE A 107 7.88 -25.15 44.89
N ALA A 108 7.56 -25.98 45.87
CA ALA A 108 7.43 -25.57 47.27
C ALA A 108 8.78 -25.25 47.93
N ASP A 109 9.84 -26.00 47.58
CA ASP A 109 11.21 -25.71 48.00
C ASP A 109 12.20 -25.93 46.86
N ILE A 110 12.65 -24.82 46.28
CA ILE A 110 13.64 -24.73 45.21
C ILE A 110 14.93 -25.49 45.57
N MET A 111 15.33 -25.50 46.83
CA MET A 111 16.58 -26.14 47.27
C MET A 111 16.52 -27.66 47.22
N SER A 112 15.31 -28.22 47.17
CA SER A 112 15.06 -29.66 47.12
C SER A 112 14.69 -30.17 45.72
N ASP A 113 14.38 -29.28 44.77
CA ASP A 113 13.89 -29.63 43.44
C ASP A 113 15.03 -29.65 42.40
N PRO A 114 15.36 -30.81 41.80
CA PRO A 114 16.42 -30.91 40.79
C PRO A 114 16.16 -30.09 39.53
N SER A 115 14.91 -29.79 39.20
CA SER A 115 14.57 -29.01 38.01
C SER A 115 14.97 -27.52 38.11
N PHE A 116 15.28 -27.05 39.31
CA PHE A 116 15.77 -25.69 39.55
C PHE A 116 17.29 -25.61 39.73
N GLU A 117 18.01 -26.73 39.76
CA GLU A 117 19.47 -26.80 39.93
C GLU A 117 20.26 -25.84 39.01
N PRO A 118 19.91 -25.67 37.72
CA PRO A 118 20.59 -24.72 36.84
C PRO A 118 20.51 -23.25 37.29
N TRP A 119 19.53 -22.89 38.12
CA TRP A 119 19.35 -21.55 38.70
C TRP A 119 19.55 -21.52 40.21
N ALA A 120 19.96 -22.62 40.86
CA ALA A 120 20.09 -22.70 42.31
C ALA A 120 21.10 -21.71 42.90
N GLY A 121 22.16 -21.37 42.16
CA GLY A 121 23.09 -20.29 42.54
C GLY A 121 22.38 -18.94 42.62
N LEU A 122 21.56 -18.62 41.62
CA LEU A 122 20.78 -17.38 41.56
C LEU A 122 19.71 -17.35 42.65
N ALA A 123 19.02 -18.47 42.91
CA ALA A 123 18.06 -18.55 44.02
C ALA A 123 18.72 -18.28 45.38
N ARG A 124 19.94 -18.80 45.62
CA ARG A 124 20.69 -18.55 46.86
C ARG A 124 21.14 -17.10 46.99
N ASP A 125 21.69 -16.54 45.92
CA ASP A 125 22.23 -15.17 45.93
C ASP A 125 21.13 -14.12 46.15
N TYR A 126 19.91 -14.40 45.68
CA TYR A 126 18.76 -13.51 45.79
C TYR A 126 17.69 -13.96 46.80
N GLY A 127 17.90 -15.06 47.52
CA GLY A 127 17.12 -15.47 48.70
C GLY A 127 15.78 -16.18 48.45
N TYR A 128 15.47 -16.64 47.23
CA TYR A 128 14.19 -17.30 46.92
C TYR A 128 14.17 -18.77 47.34
N ARG A 129 13.05 -19.21 47.92
CA ARG A 129 12.85 -20.60 48.38
C ARG A 129 11.67 -21.30 47.71
N ALA A 130 10.64 -20.59 47.27
CA ALA A 130 9.54 -21.18 46.51
C ALA A 130 9.27 -20.39 45.23
N ILE A 131 8.74 -21.06 44.22
CA ILE A 131 8.31 -20.46 42.95
C ILE A 131 7.07 -21.16 42.42
N THR A 132 6.17 -20.40 41.82
CA THR A 132 5.14 -20.95 40.94
C THR A 132 5.17 -20.26 39.60
N SER A 133 5.08 -21.05 38.54
CA SER A 133 5.01 -20.57 37.16
C SER A 133 3.64 -20.91 36.59
N VAL A 134 2.88 -19.90 36.19
CA VAL A 134 1.59 -20.09 35.50
C VAL A 134 1.70 -19.64 34.04
N PRO A 135 1.12 -20.37 33.08
CA PRO A 135 1.19 -20.02 31.67
C PRO A 135 0.40 -18.75 31.35
N LEU A 136 0.94 -17.90 30.48
CA LEU A 136 0.22 -16.80 29.85
C LEU A 136 -0.27 -17.26 28.48
N LEU A 137 -1.58 -17.14 28.24
CA LEU A 137 -2.20 -17.56 27.00
C LEU A 137 -2.87 -16.39 26.27
N ILE A 138 -2.69 -16.33 24.96
CA ILE A 138 -3.44 -15.45 24.05
C ILE A 138 -4.24 -16.35 23.12
N ALA A 139 -5.57 -16.26 23.17
CA ALA A 139 -6.48 -17.07 22.34
C ALA A 139 -6.14 -18.58 22.33
N GLY A 140 -5.66 -19.13 23.47
CA GLY A 140 -5.27 -20.54 23.61
C GLY A 140 -3.82 -20.87 23.22
N THR A 141 -3.07 -19.92 22.68
CA THR A 141 -1.63 -20.07 22.39
C THR A 141 -0.80 -19.56 23.56
N GLN A 142 0.18 -20.34 24.03
CA GLN A 142 1.10 -19.93 25.08
C GLN A 142 2.07 -18.87 24.54
N VAL A 143 2.10 -17.72 25.21
CA VAL A 143 2.95 -16.59 24.82
C VAL A 143 4.03 -16.29 25.86
N GLY A 144 3.97 -16.95 27.01
CA GLY A 144 4.85 -16.68 28.13
C GLY A 144 4.39 -17.34 29.42
N THR A 145 4.92 -16.85 30.53
CA THR A 145 4.61 -17.31 31.89
C THR A 145 4.63 -16.14 32.87
N LEU A 146 3.74 -16.18 33.86
CA LEU A 146 3.84 -15.35 35.06
C LEU A 146 4.48 -16.20 36.16
N ASN A 147 5.65 -15.77 36.61
CA ASN A 147 6.37 -16.38 37.71
C ASN A 147 6.16 -15.58 38.98
N CYS A 148 5.88 -16.25 40.08
CA CYS A 148 5.80 -15.63 41.39
C CYS A 148 6.74 -16.36 42.36
N TYR A 149 7.46 -15.62 43.18
CA TYR A 149 8.50 -16.15 44.08
C TYR A 149 8.18 -15.81 45.53
N GLN A 150 8.65 -16.66 46.45
CA GLN A 150 8.68 -16.38 47.89
C GLN A 150 10.05 -16.63 48.51
N TRP A 151 10.36 -15.90 49.58
CA TRP A 151 11.58 -16.08 50.38
C TRP A 151 11.53 -17.33 51.28
N GLU A 152 10.33 -17.83 51.59
CA GLU A 152 10.11 -18.99 52.44
C GLU A 152 9.62 -20.20 51.64
N VAL A 153 9.69 -21.37 52.27
CA VAL A 153 9.08 -22.59 51.72
C VAL A 153 7.57 -22.42 51.76
N HIS A 154 6.90 -22.65 50.63
CA HIS A 154 5.48 -22.37 50.50
C HIS A 154 4.74 -23.52 49.81
N GLU A 155 3.68 -24.02 50.44
CA GLU A 155 2.78 -24.99 49.83
C GLU A 155 1.66 -24.27 49.08
N PHE A 156 1.66 -24.42 47.76
CA PHE A 156 0.69 -23.76 46.89
C PHE A 156 -0.66 -24.50 46.92
N GLY A 157 -1.72 -23.80 47.34
CA GLY A 157 -3.07 -24.34 47.33
C GLY A 157 -3.74 -24.28 45.95
N GLU A 158 -4.74 -25.14 45.71
CA GLU A 158 -5.50 -25.12 44.45
C GLU A 158 -6.20 -23.77 44.19
N ASP A 159 -6.78 -23.16 45.22
CA ASP A 159 -7.45 -21.86 45.12
C ASP A 159 -6.47 -20.76 44.70
N GLU A 160 -5.24 -20.79 45.24
CA GLU A 160 -4.17 -19.84 44.94
C GLU A 160 -3.64 -19.99 43.52
N LEU A 161 -3.43 -21.23 43.06
CA LEU A 161 -3.04 -21.51 41.68
C LEU A 161 -4.15 -21.12 40.69
N THR A 162 -5.41 -21.32 41.06
CA THR A 162 -6.57 -20.90 40.25
C THR A 162 -6.63 -19.37 40.13
N LEU A 163 -6.34 -18.67 41.22
CA LEU A 163 -6.28 -17.21 41.25
C LEU A 163 -5.18 -16.68 40.33
N LEU A 164 -3.98 -17.23 40.44
CA LEU A 164 -2.85 -16.90 39.56
C LEU A 164 -3.13 -17.20 38.09
N ALA A 165 -3.72 -18.35 37.79
CA ALA A 165 -4.10 -18.72 36.44
C ALA A 165 -5.15 -17.74 35.86
N THR A 166 -6.08 -17.27 36.69
CA THR A 166 -7.06 -16.25 36.30
C THR A 166 -6.37 -14.92 35.99
N LEU A 167 -5.43 -14.48 36.84
CA LEU A 167 -4.66 -13.26 36.58
C LEU A 167 -3.83 -13.39 35.29
N ALA A 168 -3.17 -14.54 35.10
CA ALA A 168 -2.39 -14.83 33.90
C ALA A 168 -3.25 -14.80 32.63
N SER A 169 -4.49 -15.29 32.70
CA SER A 169 -5.46 -15.18 31.62
C SER A 169 -5.84 -13.72 31.31
N GLN A 170 -6.10 -12.92 32.34
CA GLN A 170 -6.38 -11.47 32.18
C GLN A 170 -5.19 -10.72 31.58
N ALA A 171 -3.98 -11.03 32.05
CA ALA A 171 -2.74 -10.51 31.50
C ALA A 171 -2.55 -10.88 30.02
N GLY A 172 -2.87 -12.13 29.65
CA GLY A 172 -2.86 -12.58 28.26
C GLY A 172 -3.81 -11.76 27.37
N MET A 173 -5.05 -11.54 27.82
CA MET A 173 -6.01 -10.69 27.09
C MET A 173 -5.51 -9.24 26.96
N ALA A 174 -4.95 -8.67 28.03
CA ALA A 174 -4.37 -7.33 28.01
C ALA A 174 -3.23 -7.20 26.99
N LEU A 175 -2.36 -8.20 26.91
CA LEU A 175 -1.27 -8.27 25.94
C LEU A 175 -1.78 -8.38 24.50
N GLN A 176 -2.83 -9.17 24.27
CA GLN A 176 -3.47 -9.28 22.96
C GLN A 176 -4.03 -7.93 22.51
N SER A 177 -4.76 -7.24 23.39
CA SER A 177 -5.32 -5.93 23.12
C SER A 177 -4.24 -4.89 22.85
N SER A 178 -3.15 -4.86 23.65
CA SER A 178 -2.02 -3.95 23.42
C SER A 178 -1.37 -4.19 22.04
N ARG A 179 -1.10 -5.45 21.66
CA ARG A 179 -0.56 -5.80 20.33
C ARG A 179 -1.48 -5.35 19.20
N MET A 180 -2.79 -5.55 19.36
CA MET A 180 -3.78 -5.15 18.38
C MET A 180 -3.86 -3.62 18.23
N ILE A 181 -3.89 -2.88 19.33
CA ILE A 181 -3.90 -1.41 19.33
C ILE A 181 -2.66 -0.86 18.64
N THR A 182 -1.47 -1.39 18.96
CA THR A 182 -0.22 -0.97 18.32
C THR A 182 -0.25 -1.21 16.81
N SER A 183 -0.69 -2.39 16.37
CA SER A 183 -0.83 -2.71 14.94
C SER A 183 -1.80 -1.79 14.23
N LEU A 184 -2.99 -1.55 14.81
CA LEU A 184 -3.98 -0.62 14.27
C LEU A 184 -3.47 0.82 14.20
N THR A 185 -2.74 1.26 15.22
CA THR A 185 -2.17 2.60 15.27
C THR A 185 -1.12 2.79 14.18
N GLU A 186 -0.29 1.78 13.95
CA GLU A 186 0.71 1.80 12.89
C GLU A 186 0.07 1.78 11.49
N GLN A 187 -0.92 0.92 11.26
CA GLN A 187 -1.68 0.90 10.01
C GLN A 187 -2.37 2.24 9.74
N ARG A 188 -2.98 2.84 10.77
CA ARG A 188 -3.60 4.15 10.67
C ARG A 188 -2.59 5.23 10.32
N ARG A 189 -1.42 5.23 10.98
CA ARG A 189 -0.33 6.16 10.70
C ARG A 189 0.12 6.07 9.23
N LEU A 190 0.26 4.85 8.70
CA LEU A 190 0.61 4.62 7.30
C LEU A 190 -0.47 5.14 6.34
N LEU A 191 -1.75 4.89 6.65
CA LEU A 191 -2.88 5.40 5.84
C LEU A 191 -2.95 6.93 5.84
N GLU A 192 -2.79 7.57 7.00
CA GLU A 192 -2.80 9.03 7.11
C GLU A 192 -1.65 9.66 6.32
N GLN A 193 -0.47 9.03 6.32
CA GLN A 193 0.67 9.46 5.50
C GLN A 193 0.40 9.31 4.00
N ALA A 194 -0.14 8.17 3.57
CA ALA A 194 -0.50 7.93 2.18
C ALA A 194 -1.56 8.94 1.69
N GLU A 195 -2.57 9.23 2.51
CA GLU A 195 -3.60 10.21 2.19
C GLU A 195 -3.04 11.64 2.10
N ALA A 196 -2.11 12.01 2.98
CA ALA A 196 -1.43 13.30 2.92
C ALA A 196 -0.67 13.48 1.59
N ILE A 197 0.09 12.46 1.18
CA ILE A 197 0.79 12.45 -0.12
C ILE A 197 -0.21 12.57 -1.27
N HIS A 198 -1.30 11.79 -1.25
CA HIS A 198 -2.34 11.87 -2.27
C HIS A 198 -2.97 13.27 -2.38
N ARG A 199 -3.30 13.90 -1.24
CA ARG A 199 -3.86 15.25 -1.21
C ARG A 199 -2.88 16.29 -1.76
N GLU A 200 -1.59 16.17 -1.45
CA GLU A 200 -0.56 17.05 -1.99
C GLU A 200 -0.45 16.93 -3.51
N LEU A 201 -0.33 15.70 -4.03
CA LEU A 201 -0.27 15.44 -5.47
C LEU A 201 -1.54 15.93 -6.20
N THR A 202 -2.72 15.69 -5.61
CA THR A 202 -4.00 16.16 -6.16
C THR A 202 -4.14 17.68 -6.11
N ALA A 203 -3.59 18.36 -5.10
CA ALA A 203 -3.61 19.81 -5.01
C ALA A 203 -2.67 20.47 -6.04
N VAL A 204 -1.60 19.80 -6.43
CA VAL A 204 -0.66 20.25 -7.46
C VAL A 204 -1.21 20.04 -8.87
N ALA A 205 -1.95 18.95 -9.12
CA ALA A 205 -2.41 18.57 -10.46
C ALA A 205 -3.14 19.70 -11.24
N PRO A 206 -4.12 20.45 -10.66
CA PRO A 206 -4.80 21.53 -11.37
C PRO A 206 -3.94 22.78 -11.58
N ARG A 207 -2.94 23.01 -10.70
CA ARG A 207 -2.14 24.25 -10.70
C ARG A 207 -0.89 24.14 -11.59
N ALA A 208 -0.38 22.93 -11.78
CA ALA A 208 0.88 22.66 -12.50
C ALA A 208 0.68 21.94 -13.85
N GLY A 209 -0.53 22.02 -14.43
CA GLY A 209 -0.78 21.60 -15.82
C GLY A 209 -1.01 20.09 -16.00
N GLY A 210 -1.73 19.44 -15.08
CA GLY A 210 -2.14 18.04 -15.18
C GLY A 210 -1.00 17.06 -14.91
N VAL A 211 -0.81 16.08 -15.79
CA VAL A 211 0.18 14.98 -15.63
C VAL A 211 1.61 15.51 -15.38
N ARG A 212 2.00 16.62 -16.02
CA ARG A 212 3.34 17.22 -15.82
C ARG A 212 3.56 17.69 -14.38
N GLY A 213 2.58 18.38 -13.81
CA GLY A 213 2.64 18.86 -12.44
C GLY A 213 2.73 17.74 -11.41
N VAL A 214 1.96 16.66 -11.60
CA VAL A 214 2.04 15.46 -10.76
C VAL A 214 3.42 14.82 -10.85
N THR A 215 3.99 14.75 -12.06
CA THR A 215 5.31 14.17 -12.30
C THR A 215 6.42 14.98 -11.60
N GLU A 216 6.34 16.31 -11.66
CA GLU A 216 7.29 17.21 -10.98
C GLU A 216 7.19 17.11 -9.45
N ALA A 217 5.97 17.10 -8.90
CA ALA A 217 5.76 16.94 -7.47
C ALA A 217 6.29 15.58 -6.98
N LEU A 218 6.03 14.50 -7.72
CA LEU A 218 6.55 13.18 -7.39
C LEU A 218 8.09 13.14 -7.43
N ALA A 219 8.71 13.78 -8.43
CA ALA A 219 10.17 13.84 -8.53
C ALA A 219 10.82 14.62 -7.38
N GLN A 220 10.15 15.66 -6.88
CA GLN A 220 10.59 16.40 -5.70
C GLN A 220 10.44 15.57 -4.42
N LEU A 221 9.28 14.92 -4.23
CA LEU A 221 8.98 14.08 -3.07
C LEU A 221 9.95 12.91 -2.95
N LEU A 222 10.18 12.19 -4.05
CA LEU A 222 11.03 11.00 -4.09
C LEU A 222 12.53 11.30 -4.22
N GLY A 223 12.90 12.56 -4.44
CA GLY A 223 14.29 12.97 -4.65
C GLY A 223 14.95 12.32 -5.87
N ARG A 224 14.19 12.02 -6.93
CA ARG A 224 14.68 11.29 -8.13
C ARG A 224 13.89 11.69 -9.38
N PRO A 225 14.46 11.55 -10.60
CA PRO A 225 13.74 11.90 -11.83
C PRO A 225 12.58 10.92 -12.08
N VAL A 226 11.51 11.43 -12.67
CA VAL A 226 10.29 10.66 -12.99
C VAL A 226 9.89 10.94 -14.43
N LEU A 227 9.60 9.89 -15.19
CA LEU A 227 9.14 9.96 -16.56
C LEU A 227 7.75 9.32 -16.67
N VAL A 228 6.85 9.93 -17.41
CA VAL A 228 5.53 9.38 -17.73
C VAL A 228 5.41 9.22 -19.23
N THR A 229 5.07 8.02 -19.69
CA THR A 229 4.83 7.71 -21.09
C THR A 229 3.39 7.23 -21.30
N ASP A 230 2.82 7.45 -22.49
CA ASP A 230 1.55 6.83 -22.88
C ASP A 230 1.75 5.37 -23.32
N ALA A 231 0.65 4.71 -23.73
CA ALA A 231 0.66 3.34 -24.27
C ALA A 231 1.51 3.17 -25.56
N ASN A 232 1.82 4.25 -26.27
CA ASN A 232 2.66 4.24 -27.48
C ASN A 232 4.12 4.63 -27.17
N ASN A 233 4.51 4.65 -25.88
CA ASN A 233 5.81 5.12 -25.39
C ASN A 233 6.11 6.60 -25.70
N ALA A 234 5.11 7.39 -26.07
CA ALA A 234 5.27 8.83 -26.23
C ALA A 234 5.37 9.50 -24.85
N VAL A 235 6.28 10.47 -24.72
CA VAL A 235 6.53 11.14 -23.44
C VAL A 235 5.41 12.13 -23.13
N LEU A 236 4.67 11.87 -22.06
CA LEU A 236 3.64 12.76 -21.51
C LEU A 236 4.25 13.82 -20.58
N ALA A 237 5.21 13.40 -19.74
CA ALA A 237 5.92 14.26 -18.79
C ALA A 237 7.30 13.68 -18.46
N ASN A 238 8.30 14.54 -18.21
CA ASN A 238 9.65 14.11 -17.83
C ASN A 238 10.24 15.10 -16.81
N ALA A 239 10.07 14.80 -15.54
CA ALA A 239 10.54 15.65 -14.46
C ALA A 239 12.02 15.41 -14.16
N THR A 240 12.75 16.52 -14.07
CA THR A 240 14.18 16.52 -13.74
C THR A 240 14.38 16.42 -12.23
N HIS A 241 15.41 15.71 -11.79
CA HIS A 241 15.93 15.86 -10.43
C HIS A 241 17.45 16.08 -10.49
N ARG A 242 17.95 17.11 -9.79
CA ARG A 242 19.38 17.52 -9.83
C ARG A 242 19.93 17.70 -11.26
N GLY A 243 19.10 18.20 -12.18
CA GLY A 243 19.47 18.43 -13.58
C GLY A 243 19.51 17.16 -14.45
N VAL A 244 19.15 16.00 -13.91
CA VAL A 244 19.08 14.73 -14.63
C VAL A 244 17.64 14.44 -15.04
N GLN A 245 17.43 14.03 -16.29
CA GLN A 245 16.17 13.48 -16.81
C GLN A 245 16.34 12.02 -17.19
N LEU A 246 15.24 11.28 -17.15
CA LEU A 246 15.20 9.92 -17.69
C LEU A 246 15.09 9.96 -19.22
N ALA A 247 15.88 9.15 -19.90
CA ALA A 247 15.74 8.97 -21.34
C ALA A 247 14.39 8.29 -21.66
N PRO A 248 13.70 8.69 -22.76
CA PRO A 248 12.46 8.07 -23.22
C PRO A 248 12.60 6.56 -23.37
N ALA A 249 11.53 5.82 -23.08
CA ALA A 249 11.50 4.37 -23.02
C ALA A 249 11.48 3.66 -24.40
N SER A 250 12.00 4.28 -25.47
CA SER A 250 11.85 3.79 -26.85
C SER A 250 12.47 2.40 -27.11
N ASP A 251 13.36 1.92 -26.23
CA ASP A 251 14.10 0.65 -26.38
C ASP A 251 14.09 -0.21 -25.11
N VAL A 252 13.02 -0.18 -24.30
CA VAL A 252 12.91 -1.03 -23.09
C VAL A 252 12.61 -2.47 -23.49
N ALA A 253 13.60 -3.35 -23.43
CA ALA A 253 13.40 -4.79 -23.53
C ALA A 253 12.88 -5.35 -22.20
N GLY A 254 11.68 -5.94 -22.22
CA GLY A 254 10.95 -6.46 -21.06
C GLY A 254 9.59 -5.80 -20.93
N GLU A 255 8.52 -6.59 -21.03
CA GLU A 255 7.15 -6.12 -20.79
C GLU A 255 6.96 -5.93 -19.28
N PRO A 256 6.80 -4.69 -18.78
CA PRO A 256 6.57 -4.45 -17.36
C PRO A 256 5.18 -4.94 -16.97
N ALA A 257 4.99 -5.34 -15.72
CA ALA A 257 3.69 -5.76 -15.23
C ALA A 257 2.60 -4.69 -15.48
N ASP A 258 1.42 -5.15 -15.85
CA ASP A 258 0.23 -4.30 -16.02
C ASP A 258 -0.48 -4.03 -14.69
N ASP A 259 -0.06 -4.71 -13.61
CA ASP A 259 -0.55 -4.52 -12.26
C ASP A 259 0.56 -4.12 -11.28
N GLY A 260 0.34 -3.00 -10.59
CA GLY A 260 1.20 -2.56 -9.49
C GLY A 260 2.61 -2.11 -9.90
N LEU A 261 3.46 -1.87 -8.90
CA LEU A 261 4.83 -1.42 -9.10
C LEU A 261 5.75 -2.61 -9.44
N ASP A 262 6.49 -2.49 -10.54
CA ASP A 262 7.36 -3.55 -11.08
C ASP A 262 8.77 -3.05 -11.32
N GLU A 263 9.75 -3.96 -11.27
CA GLU A 263 11.15 -3.68 -11.58
C GLU A 263 11.49 -4.26 -12.95
N VAL A 264 11.97 -3.42 -13.86
CA VAL A 264 12.38 -3.82 -15.22
C VAL A 264 13.90 -4.02 -15.23
N PRO A 265 14.40 -5.26 -15.06
CA PRO A 265 15.80 -5.51 -14.68
C PRO A 265 16.79 -5.08 -15.78
N VAL A 266 16.36 -5.15 -17.05
CA VAL A 266 17.18 -4.79 -18.21
C VAL A 266 17.55 -3.30 -18.21
N THR A 267 16.75 -2.45 -17.55
CA THR A 267 16.96 -1.00 -17.52
C THR A 267 17.34 -0.47 -16.14
N GLY A 268 17.24 -1.28 -15.09
CA GLY A 268 17.41 -0.83 -13.71
C GLY A 268 16.40 0.27 -13.34
N ARG A 269 15.18 0.17 -13.89
CA ARG A 269 14.10 1.13 -13.65
C ARG A 269 12.92 0.44 -13.01
N LEU A 270 12.23 1.19 -12.16
CA LEU A 270 10.91 0.88 -11.67
C LEU A 270 9.85 1.41 -12.64
N SER A 271 8.77 0.67 -12.73
CA SER A 271 7.64 0.91 -13.63
C SER A 271 6.33 0.81 -12.84
N ALA A 272 5.46 1.80 -12.95
CA ALA A 272 4.11 1.73 -12.38
C ALA A 272 3.05 2.05 -13.45
N PRO A 273 2.06 1.17 -13.66
CA PRO A 273 1.00 1.38 -14.64
C PRO A 273 0.01 2.44 -14.15
N VAL A 274 -0.42 3.29 -15.08
CA VAL A 274 -1.55 4.20 -14.90
C VAL A 274 -2.75 3.55 -15.54
N LEU A 275 -3.69 3.11 -14.72
CA LEU A 275 -4.84 2.32 -15.16
C LEU A 275 -6.09 3.19 -15.37
N LEU A 276 -6.82 2.93 -16.45
CA LEU A 276 -8.23 3.30 -16.61
C LEU A 276 -9.07 2.04 -16.64
N GLY A 277 -9.75 1.75 -15.52
CA GLY A 277 -10.40 0.46 -15.33
C GLY A 277 -9.35 -0.65 -15.27
N ARG A 278 -9.22 -1.44 -16.34
CA ARG A 278 -8.22 -2.52 -16.45
C ARG A 278 -7.17 -2.27 -17.52
N ASP A 279 -7.26 -1.16 -18.25
CA ASP A 279 -6.37 -0.85 -19.36
C ASP A 279 -5.24 0.07 -18.89
N VAL A 280 -3.99 -0.28 -19.23
CA VAL A 280 -2.82 0.57 -19.01
C VAL A 280 -2.83 1.67 -20.07
N VAL A 281 -3.05 2.92 -19.65
CA VAL A 281 -3.08 4.08 -20.56
C VAL A 281 -1.81 4.90 -20.54
N ALA A 282 -1.05 4.80 -19.45
CA ALA A 282 0.25 5.42 -19.29
C ALA A 282 1.09 4.62 -18.29
N ARG A 283 2.37 4.94 -18.20
CA ARG A 283 3.31 4.28 -17.29
C ARG A 283 4.28 5.30 -16.70
N LEU A 284 4.47 5.23 -15.38
CA LEU A 284 5.50 5.98 -14.67
C LEU A 284 6.79 5.18 -14.66
N TRP A 285 7.91 5.86 -14.84
CA TRP A 285 9.26 5.30 -14.89
C TRP A 285 10.16 6.05 -13.92
N LEU A 286 10.91 5.31 -13.11
CA LEU A 286 11.83 5.84 -12.11
C LEU A 286 13.13 5.02 -12.10
N PRO A 287 14.29 5.60 -11.74
CA PRO A 287 15.50 4.80 -11.54
C PRO A 287 15.44 4.01 -10.22
N GLY A 288 16.01 2.80 -10.22
CA GLY A 288 16.22 1.99 -9.01
C GLY A 288 15.62 0.59 -9.08
N SER A 289 15.59 -0.06 -7.91
CA SER A 289 15.07 -1.42 -7.70
C SER A 289 14.06 -1.45 -6.55
N LEU A 290 13.20 -2.48 -6.51
CA LEU A 290 12.15 -2.61 -5.49
C LEU A 290 12.75 -2.77 -4.08
N ALA A 291 13.87 -3.50 -3.98
CA ALA A 291 14.57 -3.73 -2.72
C ALA A 291 15.14 -2.44 -2.09
N GLY A 292 15.39 -1.39 -2.90
CA GLY A 292 15.91 -0.11 -2.44
C GLY A 292 14.84 0.95 -2.18
N LEU A 293 13.55 0.60 -2.30
CA LEU A 293 12.46 1.54 -2.20
C LEU A 293 11.91 1.60 -0.78
N ALA A 294 11.80 2.81 -0.22
CA ALA A 294 11.10 2.98 1.05
C ALA A 294 9.60 2.69 0.87
N GLU A 295 8.93 2.17 1.90
CA GLU A 295 7.50 1.85 1.84
C GLU A 295 6.63 3.08 1.46
N LEU A 296 7.00 4.26 1.97
CA LEU A 296 6.35 5.52 1.64
C LEU A 296 6.57 5.96 0.18
N ASP A 297 7.74 5.66 -0.39
CA ASP A 297 8.03 5.97 -1.79
C ASP A 297 7.15 5.14 -2.74
N GLY A 298 6.95 3.85 -2.41
CA GLY A 298 6.04 2.97 -3.13
C GLY A 298 4.61 3.51 -3.15
N ARG A 299 4.10 3.91 -1.97
CA ARG A 299 2.77 4.52 -1.84
C ARG A 299 2.64 5.83 -2.62
N ALA A 300 3.67 6.67 -2.60
CA ALA A 300 3.66 7.91 -3.38
C ALA A 300 3.54 7.65 -4.88
N ILE A 301 4.24 6.63 -5.40
CA ILE A 301 4.17 6.25 -6.82
C ILE A 301 2.76 5.72 -7.16
N GLU A 302 2.19 4.86 -6.32
CA GLU A 302 0.80 4.35 -6.49
C GLU A 302 -0.20 5.52 -6.56
N HIS A 303 -0.13 6.44 -5.60
CA HIS A 303 -1.02 7.61 -5.58
C HIS A 303 -0.79 8.56 -6.75
N ALA A 304 0.45 8.75 -7.18
CA ALA A 304 0.75 9.54 -8.38
C ALA A 304 0.16 8.89 -9.64
N ALA A 305 0.24 7.56 -9.77
CA ALA A 305 -0.39 6.84 -10.87
C ALA A 305 -1.92 7.05 -10.89
N LEU A 306 -2.58 7.01 -9.73
CA LEU A 306 -4.02 7.29 -9.61
C LEU A 306 -4.37 8.73 -10.00
N VAL A 307 -3.60 9.72 -9.56
CA VAL A 307 -3.84 11.13 -9.92
C VAL A 307 -3.57 11.36 -11.41
N CYS A 308 -2.51 10.77 -11.97
CA CYS A 308 -2.24 10.79 -13.40
C CYS A 308 -3.38 10.18 -14.22
N SER A 309 -3.97 9.07 -13.74
CA SER A 309 -5.13 8.43 -14.35
C SER A 309 -6.31 9.41 -14.42
N LEU A 310 -6.65 10.07 -13.31
CA LEU A 310 -7.71 11.08 -13.27
C LEU A 310 -7.47 12.24 -14.24
N GLU A 311 -6.24 12.75 -14.29
CA GLU A 311 -5.89 13.86 -15.20
C GLU A 311 -5.95 13.44 -16.68
N LEU A 312 -5.61 12.18 -17.00
CA LEU A 312 -5.78 11.64 -18.34
C LEU A 312 -7.26 11.48 -18.72
N VAL A 313 -8.14 11.06 -17.78
CA VAL A 313 -9.59 11.06 -18.02
C VAL A 313 -10.10 12.47 -18.29
N ARG A 314 -9.73 13.44 -17.46
CA ARG A 314 -10.16 14.84 -17.62
C ARG A 314 -9.73 15.42 -18.95
N ARG A 315 -8.51 15.13 -19.37
CA ARG A 315 -8.00 15.56 -20.68
C ARG A 315 -8.80 14.93 -21.82
N ARG A 316 -9.07 13.64 -21.74
CA ARG A 316 -9.83 12.92 -22.77
C ARG A 316 -11.27 13.40 -22.87
N THR A 317 -11.95 13.66 -21.74
CA THR A 317 -13.30 14.20 -21.78
C THR A 317 -13.35 15.63 -22.33
N ALA A 318 -12.36 16.47 -22.02
CA ALA A 318 -12.26 17.80 -22.61
C ALA A 318 -12.01 17.75 -24.13
N GLU A 319 -11.07 16.91 -24.57
CA GLU A 319 -10.79 16.68 -25.99
C GLU A 319 -12.03 16.10 -26.70
N ASP A 320 -12.66 15.05 -26.17
CA ASP A 320 -13.86 14.42 -26.75
C ASP A 320 -15.04 15.40 -26.86
N VAL A 321 -15.25 16.28 -25.86
CA VAL A 321 -16.29 17.32 -25.92
C VAL A 321 -15.96 18.36 -26.99
N GLU A 322 -14.71 18.82 -27.07
CA GLU A 322 -14.28 19.76 -28.12
C GLU A 322 -14.45 19.14 -29.52
N TRP A 323 -14.09 17.87 -29.67
CA TRP A 323 -14.28 17.11 -30.90
C TRP A 323 -15.76 16.94 -31.25
N SER A 324 -16.62 16.59 -30.28
CA SER A 324 -18.07 16.49 -30.50
C SER A 324 -18.66 17.82 -30.94
N LEU A 325 -18.29 18.94 -30.29
CA LEU A 325 -18.77 20.27 -30.66
C LEU A 325 -18.35 20.67 -32.09
N ARG A 326 -17.13 20.29 -32.51
CA ARG A 326 -16.67 20.49 -33.90
C ARG A 326 -17.42 19.59 -34.89
N ALA A 327 -17.65 18.34 -34.53
CA ALA A 327 -18.39 17.38 -35.35
C ALA A 327 -19.84 17.80 -35.53
N ASP A 328 -20.50 18.27 -34.47
CA ASP A 328 -21.86 18.82 -34.47
C ASP A 328 -21.94 20.09 -35.32
N LEU A 329 -20.94 20.98 -35.21
CA LEU A 329 -20.86 22.18 -36.06
C LEU A 329 -20.81 21.81 -37.54
N LEU A 330 -19.98 20.84 -37.91
CA LEU A 330 -19.87 20.41 -39.30
C LEU A 330 -21.10 19.62 -39.76
N ALA A 331 -21.70 18.80 -38.89
CA ALA A 331 -22.94 18.10 -39.19
C ALA A 331 -24.11 19.07 -39.46
N ASP A 332 -24.26 20.11 -38.64
CA ASP A 332 -25.27 21.15 -38.85
C ASP A 332 -25.05 21.93 -40.16
N LEU A 333 -23.78 22.18 -40.53
CA LEU A 333 -23.43 22.78 -41.82
C LEU A 333 -23.84 21.88 -43.00
N LEU A 334 -23.57 20.58 -42.89
CA LEU A 334 -23.94 19.59 -43.92
C LEU A 334 -25.47 19.40 -44.01
N ALA A 335 -26.18 19.56 -42.89
CA ALA A 335 -27.64 19.50 -42.83
C ALA A 335 -28.33 20.76 -43.40
N GLY A 336 -27.56 21.78 -43.81
CA GLY A 336 -28.08 22.99 -44.45
C GLY A 336 -28.49 24.10 -43.48
N ALA A 337 -27.98 24.09 -42.24
CA ALA A 337 -28.20 25.20 -41.32
C ALA A 337 -27.58 26.50 -41.86
N ALA A 338 -28.28 27.62 -41.66
CA ALA A 338 -27.84 28.94 -42.14
C ALA A 338 -26.50 29.35 -41.51
N VAL A 339 -25.53 29.71 -42.35
CA VAL A 339 -24.16 30.05 -41.94
C VAL A 339 -24.15 31.21 -40.95
N GLU A 340 -25.06 32.18 -41.08
CA GLU A 340 -25.19 33.33 -40.18
C GLU A 340 -25.50 32.93 -38.73
N ARG A 341 -26.22 31.81 -38.54
CA ARG A 341 -26.55 31.27 -37.21
C ARG A 341 -25.38 30.49 -36.61
N LEU A 342 -24.55 29.88 -37.45
CA LEU A 342 -23.43 29.05 -37.03
C LEU A 342 -22.11 29.83 -36.91
N GLN A 343 -22.02 31.01 -37.55
CA GLN A 343 -20.82 31.85 -37.59
C GLN A 343 -20.28 32.17 -36.20
N ALA A 344 -21.14 32.53 -35.24
CA ALA A 344 -20.71 32.83 -33.87
C ALA A 344 -20.11 31.60 -33.16
N ARG A 345 -20.70 30.41 -33.37
CA ARG A 345 -20.19 29.13 -32.83
C ARG A 345 -18.88 28.72 -33.51
N ALA A 346 -18.78 28.91 -34.82
CA ALA A 346 -17.57 28.65 -35.58
C ALA A 346 -16.40 29.55 -35.15
N ILE A 347 -16.64 30.85 -34.97
CA ILE A 347 -15.63 31.80 -34.50
C ILE A 347 -15.10 31.41 -33.11
N ASN A 348 -15.98 30.99 -32.19
CA ASN A 348 -15.57 30.50 -30.87
C ASN A 348 -14.71 29.23 -30.92
N LEU A 349 -14.83 28.43 -32.00
CA LEU A 349 -14.01 27.26 -32.26
C LEU A 349 -12.77 27.57 -33.14
N GLY A 350 -12.53 28.84 -33.47
CA GLY A 350 -11.39 29.29 -34.26
C GLY A 350 -11.58 29.26 -35.78
N HIS A 351 -12.83 29.10 -36.26
CA HIS A 351 -13.16 29.02 -37.68
C HIS A 351 -13.99 30.22 -38.15
N ASP A 352 -13.66 30.73 -39.34
CA ASP A 352 -14.43 31.81 -39.99
C ASP A 352 -15.07 31.28 -41.28
N LEU A 353 -16.33 30.82 -41.20
CA LEU A 353 -17.04 30.16 -42.29
C LEU A 353 -17.29 31.06 -43.52
N GLN A 354 -17.02 32.37 -43.42
CA GLN A 354 -17.10 33.29 -44.56
C GLN A 354 -15.85 33.24 -45.45
N ARG A 355 -14.77 32.60 -44.98
CA ARG A 355 -13.56 32.36 -45.77
C ARG A 355 -13.67 31.06 -46.56
N ALA A 356 -12.86 30.96 -47.60
CA ALA A 356 -12.74 29.74 -48.38
C ALA A 356 -12.23 28.59 -47.50
N HIS A 357 -12.91 27.44 -47.62
CA HIS A 357 -12.54 26.19 -46.98
C HIS A 357 -12.47 25.09 -48.03
N THR A 358 -11.51 24.19 -47.86
CA THR A 358 -11.38 22.96 -48.64
C THR A 358 -12.14 21.85 -47.93
N VAL A 359 -13.07 21.20 -48.62
CA VAL A 359 -13.76 20.00 -48.14
C VAL A 359 -13.04 18.77 -48.66
N LEU A 360 -12.60 17.91 -47.75
CA LEU A 360 -12.07 16.58 -48.05
C LEU A 360 -13.11 15.54 -47.65
N VAL A 361 -13.51 14.69 -48.59
CA VAL A 361 -14.43 13.57 -48.34
C VAL A 361 -13.65 12.29 -48.58
N ALA A 362 -13.50 11.48 -47.53
CA ALA A 362 -12.87 10.17 -47.60
C ALA A 362 -13.94 9.09 -47.43
N ALA A 363 -13.95 8.12 -48.35
CA ALA A 363 -14.78 6.93 -48.29
C ALA A 363 -13.86 5.69 -48.21
N PRO A 364 -14.16 4.69 -47.37
CA PRO A 364 -13.45 3.43 -47.39
C PRO A 364 -13.76 2.65 -48.68
N ASP A 365 -12.74 2.07 -49.32
CA ASP A 365 -12.90 1.28 -50.57
C ASP A 365 -13.69 -0.03 -50.38
N ALA A 366 -13.97 -0.45 -49.14
CA ALA A 366 -14.77 -1.64 -48.84
C ALA A 366 -15.64 -1.45 -47.57
N PRO A 367 -16.86 -2.03 -47.53
CA PRO A 367 -17.76 -1.97 -46.38
C PRO A 367 -17.30 -2.97 -45.30
N CYS A 368 -16.22 -2.66 -44.58
CA CYS A 368 -15.86 -3.33 -43.33
C CYS A 368 -16.10 -2.35 -42.19
N ALA A 369 -17.34 -2.36 -41.70
CA ALA A 369 -18.06 -1.21 -41.14
C ALA A 369 -17.66 -0.74 -39.73
N ASP A 370 -16.44 -0.99 -39.25
CA ASP A 370 -16.06 -0.49 -37.91
C ASP A 370 -14.56 -0.23 -37.73
N HIS A 371 -13.70 -1.19 -38.11
CA HIS A 371 -12.25 -1.05 -37.94
C HIS A 371 -11.61 -0.05 -38.91
N ALA A 372 -12.05 -0.04 -40.17
CA ALA A 372 -11.52 0.88 -41.19
C ALA A 372 -11.91 2.34 -40.91
N GLY A 373 -13.14 2.58 -40.44
CA GLY A 373 -13.61 3.91 -40.04
C GLY A 373 -12.84 4.47 -38.85
N ARG A 374 -12.59 3.65 -37.81
CA ARG A 374 -11.77 4.05 -36.65
C ARG A 374 -10.32 4.31 -37.01
N ALA A 375 -9.72 3.48 -37.88
CA ALA A 375 -8.36 3.68 -38.35
C ALA A 375 -8.23 4.98 -39.18
N LEU A 376 -9.19 5.24 -40.07
CA LEU A 376 -9.24 6.47 -40.85
C LEU A 376 -9.43 7.70 -39.97
N LEU A 377 -10.33 7.65 -38.98
CA LEU A 377 -10.50 8.72 -38.00
C LEU A 377 -9.21 8.94 -37.21
N SER A 378 -8.53 7.90 -36.73
CA SER A 378 -7.25 8.02 -36.01
C SER A 378 -6.17 8.73 -36.84
N VAL A 379 -6.04 8.39 -38.12
CA VAL A 379 -5.11 9.06 -39.05
C VAL A 379 -5.50 10.52 -39.26
N VAL A 380 -6.80 10.81 -39.46
CA VAL A 380 -7.30 12.18 -39.63
C VAL A 380 -7.07 13.01 -38.36
N HIS A 381 -7.30 12.45 -37.18
CA HIS A 381 -7.06 13.13 -35.89
C HIS A 381 -5.56 13.43 -35.71
N SER A 382 -4.67 12.46 -36.03
CA SER A 382 -3.22 12.66 -35.96
C SER A 382 -2.67 13.73 -36.93
N LEU A 383 -3.34 13.91 -38.07
CA LEU A 383 -3.02 14.97 -39.04
C LEU A 383 -3.61 16.33 -38.60
N ALA A 384 -4.84 16.32 -38.08
CA ALA A 384 -5.55 17.50 -37.60
C ALA A 384 -4.87 18.14 -36.39
N ASP A 385 -4.30 17.34 -35.48
CA ASP A 385 -3.57 17.82 -34.29
C ASP A 385 -2.34 18.68 -34.62
N ARG A 386 -1.85 18.63 -35.85
CA ARG A 386 -0.66 19.37 -36.30
C ARG A 386 -0.99 20.73 -36.93
N CYS A 387 -2.26 21.12 -36.94
CA CYS A 387 -2.76 22.27 -37.70
C CYS A 387 -3.48 23.27 -36.79
N GLU A 388 -3.25 24.57 -37.02
CA GLU A 388 -3.99 25.66 -36.37
C GLU A 388 -4.61 26.59 -37.42
N PRO A 389 -5.94 26.83 -37.36
CA PRO A 389 -6.93 26.14 -36.51
C PRO A 389 -7.11 24.67 -36.91
N ARG A 390 -7.41 23.79 -35.94
CA ARG A 390 -7.66 22.36 -36.19
C ARG A 390 -8.85 22.18 -37.14
N PRO A 391 -8.77 21.36 -38.18
CA PRO A 391 -9.86 21.18 -39.14
C PRO A 391 -11.12 20.59 -38.47
N LEU A 392 -12.30 20.94 -38.98
CA LEU A 392 -13.56 20.35 -38.52
C LEU A 392 -13.71 18.96 -39.15
N VAL A 393 -14.09 17.95 -38.36
CA VAL A 393 -14.23 16.56 -38.82
C VAL A 393 -15.59 16.03 -38.37
N THR A 394 -16.32 15.37 -39.26
CA THR A 394 -17.56 14.68 -38.93
C THR A 394 -17.73 13.44 -39.81
N THR A 395 -18.66 12.56 -39.43
CA THR A 395 -19.04 11.39 -40.21
C THR A 395 -20.44 11.58 -40.79
N ALA A 396 -20.59 11.38 -42.09
CA ALA A 396 -21.86 11.48 -42.80
C ALA A 396 -22.11 10.16 -43.57
N GLY A 397 -22.86 9.25 -42.96
CA GLY A 397 -23.01 7.88 -43.47
C GLY A 397 -21.67 7.14 -43.46
N GLU A 398 -21.24 6.58 -44.60
CA GLU A 398 -19.95 5.89 -44.75
C GLU A 398 -18.77 6.83 -45.06
N HIS A 399 -18.99 8.15 -45.08
CA HIS A 399 -17.98 9.12 -45.47
C HIS A 399 -17.46 9.89 -44.26
N VAL A 400 -16.14 10.07 -44.18
CA VAL A 400 -15.50 11.02 -43.27
C VAL A 400 -15.37 12.34 -44.02
N VAL A 401 -15.98 13.39 -43.50
CA VAL A 401 -15.93 14.75 -44.07
C VAL A 401 -15.04 15.61 -43.19
N VAL A 402 -14.06 16.24 -43.81
CA VAL A 402 -13.12 17.15 -43.16
C VAL A 402 -13.20 18.51 -43.83
N LEU A 403 -13.46 19.57 -43.05
CA LEU A 403 -13.47 20.94 -43.51
C LEU A 403 -12.17 21.64 -43.08
N TRP A 404 -11.37 22.05 -44.05
CA TRP A 404 -10.06 22.64 -43.85
C TRP A 404 -10.06 24.13 -44.22
N PRO A 405 -9.66 25.05 -43.31
CA PRO A 405 -9.61 26.48 -43.63
C PRO A 405 -8.39 26.82 -44.50
N GLU A 406 -8.56 27.56 -45.59
CA GLU A 406 -7.46 27.88 -46.53
C GLU A 406 -6.36 28.80 -45.93
N THR A 407 -6.57 29.38 -44.74
CA THR A 407 -5.56 30.20 -44.05
C THR A 407 -4.51 29.43 -43.26
N SER A 408 -4.55 28.10 -43.24
CA SER A 408 -3.58 27.29 -42.49
C SER A 408 -2.17 27.38 -43.09
N ARG A 409 -1.18 27.86 -42.30
CA ARG A 409 0.25 27.96 -42.69
C ARG A 409 0.99 26.60 -42.80
N GLY A 410 0.29 25.52 -43.12
CA GLY A 410 0.85 24.19 -43.35
C GLY A 410 0.50 23.71 -44.74
N THR A 411 1.49 23.30 -45.52
CA THR A 411 1.29 22.68 -46.83
C THR A 411 0.35 21.48 -46.69
N MET A 412 -0.82 21.55 -47.31
CA MET A 412 -1.79 20.46 -47.36
C MET A 412 -1.08 19.19 -47.90
N PRO A 413 -0.98 18.08 -47.13
CA PRO A 413 -0.48 16.84 -47.69
C PRO A 413 -1.59 16.27 -48.57
N LEU A 414 -1.56 16.59 -49.87
CA LEU A 414 -2.42 15.94 -50.86
C LEU A 414 -2.15 14.43 -50.81
N PRO A 415 -3.12 13.58 -50.41
CA PRO A 415 -2.97 12.14 -50.60
C PRO A 415 -2.92 11.90 -52.11
N ARG A 416 -1.81 11.33 -52.60
CA ARG A 416 -1.70 10.89 -54.00
C ARG A 416 -2.85 9.92 -54.27
N ARG A 417 -3.71 10.23 -55.24
CA ARG A 417 -4.73 9.29 -55.74
C ARG A 417 -4.05 7.99 -56.16
N THR A 418 -4.16 6.93 -55.36
CA THR A 418 -3.83 5.57 -55.78
C THR A 418 -5.00 5.02 -56.56
N SER A 419 -5.14 5.44 -57.83
CA SER A 419 -6.03 4.77 -58.78
C SER A 419 -5.32 3.53 -59.32
N SER A 420 -5.59 2.37 -58.75
CA SER A 420 -5.30 1.09 -59.42
C SER A 420 -6.56 0.63 -60.14
N ALA A 421 -6.77 1.07 -61.37
CA ALA A 421 -7.71 0.44 -62.28
C ALA A 421 -7.09 -0.88 -62.81
N PRO A 422 -7.80 -2.02 -62.78
CA PRO A 422 -7.30 -3.24 -63.39
C PRO A 422 -7.36 -3.12 -64.91
N ALA A 423 -6.23 -3.38 -65.57
CA ALA A 423 -6.12 -3.44 -67.02
C ALA A 423 -7.08 -4.51 -67.58
N ARG A 424 -8.08 -4.08 -68.36
CA ARG A 424 -8.84 -4.98 -69.23
C ARG A 424 -7.90 -5.50 -70.31
N GLY A 425 -7.42 -6.73 -70.15
CA GLY A 425 -6.74 -7.49 -71.20
C GLY A 425 -7.70 -7.75 -72.36
N GLY A 426 -7.46 -7.07 -73.48
CA GLY A 426 -8.19 -7.27 -74.73
C GLY A 426 -7.88 -8.64 -75.32
N HIS A 427 -8.92 -9.43 -75.54
CA HIS A 427 -8.95 -10.45 -76.58
C HIS A 427 -8.83 -9.76 -77.94
N SER A 428 -7.89 -10.21 -78.78
CA SER A 428 -7.92 -9.96 -80.22
C SER A 428 -7.86 -11.31 -80.96
N PRO A 429 -8.70 -11.51 -81.99
CA PRO A 429 -8.78 -12.75 -82.75
C PRO A 429 -7.76 -12.75 -83.91
N ARG A 430 -7.23 -13.92 -84.26
CA ARG A 430 -6.60 -14.18 -85.57
C ARG A 430 -6.81 -15.62 -86.02
N GLY A 431 -7.63 -15.77 -87.06
CA GLY A 431 -7.38 -16.60 -88.25
C GLY A 431 -7.35 -18.13 -88.11
N ALA A 432 -8.45 -18.77 -88.47
CA ALA A 432 -8.55 -19.60 -89.68
C ALA A 432 -9.99 -19.55 -90.21
#